data_AF-S4P4W9-F1
#
_entry.id   AF-S4P4W9-F1
#
_cell.length_a   1.000
_cell.length_b   1.000
_cell.length_c   1.000
_cell.angle_alpha   90.00
_cell.angle_beta   90.00
_cell.angle_gamma   90.00
#
_symmetry.space_group_name_H-M   'P 1'
#
loop_
_entity.id
_entity.type
_entity.pdbx_description
1 polymer ?
#
loop_
_entity_poly.entity_id
_entity_poly.type
_entity_poly.pdbx_seq_one_letter_code
_entity_poly.pdbx_strand_id
1 'polypeptide(L)' 'MEAHPHLSGPGMVSVHPCRHAEVMKKIIEMVTESGGQLQVHSYLIVFLKFVQTVIPTVEYDFTQNVSM' A
#
# COMPACT_ATOMS: atom_id res chain seq x y z
N MET A 1 -4.41 7.79 -17.20
CA MET A 1 -5.15 8.84 -16.47
C MET A 1 -6.61 8.51 -16.59
N GLU A 2 -7.31 8.45 -15.46
CA GLU A 2 -8.72 8.09 -15.40
C GLU A 2 -9.50 9.08 -14.53
N ALA A 3 -10.82 9.15 -14.71
CA ALA A 3 -11.65 10.00 -13.88
C ALA A 3 -11.74 9.42 -12.47
N HIS A 4 -11.59 10.28 -11.46
CA HIS A 4 -11.70 9.84 -10.08
C HIS A 4 -13.17 9.44 -9.78
N PRO A 5 -13.43 8.24 -9.24
CA PRO A 5 -14.80 7.73 -9.07
C PRO A 5 -15.71 8.60 -8.19
N HIS A 6 -15.13 9.38 -7.27
CA HIS A 6 -15.86 10.21 -6.30
C HIS A 6 -15.56 11.72 -6.39
N LEU A 7 -14.73 12.16 -7.34
CA LEU A 7 -14.34 13.57 -7.45
C LEU A 7 -14.60 14.06 -8.87
N SER A 8 -15.26 15.21 -8.98
CA SER A 8 -15.35 15.94 -10.24
C SER A 8 -14.04 16.68 -10.48
N GLY A 9 -13.51 16.63 -11.70
CA GLY A 9 -12.27 17.31 -12.02
C GLY A 9 -11.50 16.67 -13.18
N PRO A 10 -10.25 17.12 -13.40
CA PRO A 10 -9.38 16.54 -14.41
C PRO A 10 -9.02 15.08 -14.07
N GLY A 11 -8.62 14.32 -15.08
CA GLY A 11 -8.20 12.93 -14.91
C GLY A 11 -7.00 12.81 -13.97
N MET A 12 -7.02 11.79 -13.12
CA MET A 12 -5.97 11.50 -12.15
C MET A 12 -5.11 10.31 -12.61
N VAL A 13 -3.87 10.27 -12.12
CA VAL A 13 -3.02 9.08 -12.24
C VAL A 13 -3.40 8.12 -11.13
N SER A 14 -3.56 6.85 -11.47
CA SER A 14 -3.88 5.78 -10.53
C SER A 14 -2.89 4.63 -10.70
N VAL A 15 -2.65 3.92 -9.59
CA VAL A 15 -1.98 2.62 -9.62
C VAL A 15 -3.08 1.56 -9.67
N HIS A 16 -3.13 0.79 -10.76
CA HIS A 16 -4.21 -0.16 -10.98
C HIS A 16 -4.14 -1.35 -10.00
N PRO A 17 -5.26 -1.75 -9.37
CA PRO A 17 -5.24 -2.67 -8.23
C PRO A 17 -5.05 -4.14 -8.56
N CYS A 18 -5.02 -4.54 -9.84
CA CYS A 18 -5.08 -5.95 -10.27
C CYS A 18 -4.00 -6.87 -9.67
N ARG A 19 -2.85 -6.32 -9.27
CA ARG A 19 -1.74 -7.07 -8.63
C ARG A 19 -1.56 -6.77 -7.15
N HIS A 20 -2.34 -5.87 -6.56
CA HIS A 20 -2.19 -5.49 -5.16
C HIS A 20 -2.40 -6.68 -4.23
N ALA A 21 -3.41 -7.53 -4.49
CA ALA A 21 -3.67 -8.70 -3.66
C ALA A 21 -2.50 -9.70 -3.65
N GLU A 22 -1.87 -9.93 -4.80
CA GLU A 22 -0.73 -10.86 -4.92
C GLU A 22 0.50 -10.32 -4.17
N VAL A 23 0.78 -9.02 -4.31
CA VAL A 23 1.92 -8.38 -3.64
C VAL A 23 1.70 -8.30 -2.13
N MET A 24 0.52 -7.88 -1.69
CA MET A 24 0.19 -7.75 -0.26
C MET A 24 0.22 -9.11 0.45
N LYS A 25 -0.21 -10.19 -0.22
CA LYS A 25 -0.09 -11.54 0.32
C LYS A 25 1.37 -11.90 0.61
N LYS A 26 2.28 -11.68 -0.35
CA LYS A 26 3.73 -11.96 -0.17
C LYS A 26 4.34 -11.13 0.96
N ILE A 27 3.96 -9.86 1.10
CA ILE A 27 4.45 -8.99 2.19
C ILE A 27 3.96 -9.51 3.55
N ILE A 28 2.68 -9.89 3.66
CA ILE A 28 2.11 -10.40 4.91
C ILE A 28 2.75 -11.75 5.29
N GLU A 29 2.98 -12.63 4.31
CA GLU A 29 3.69 -13.91 4.52
C GLU A 29 5.11 -13.66 5.07
N MET A 30 5.88 -12.78 4.43
CA MET A 30 7.23 -12.40 4.88
C MET A 30 7.24 -11.84 6.32
N VAL A 31 6.31 -10.95 6.65
CA VAL A 31 6.20 -10.39 8.02
C VAL A 31 5.79 -11.46 9.03
N THR A 32 4.94 -12.41 8.64
CA THR A 32 4.52 -13.50 9.52
C THR A 32 5.66 -14.50 9.77
N GLU A 33 6.43 -14.81 8.73
CA GLU A 33 7.61 -15.69 8.82
C GLU A 33 8.73 -15.09 9.69
N SER A 34 8.86 -13.76 9.71
CA SER A 34 9.78 -13.05 10.61
C SER A 34 9.28 -12.93 12.06
N GLY A 35 8.13 -13.53 12.39
CA GLY A 35 7.52 -13.52 13.72
C GLY A 35 6.65 -12.28 14.02
N GLY A 36 6.42 -11.43 13.01
CA GLY A 36 5.48 -10.31 13.10
C GLY A 36 4.02 -10.78 13.10
N GLN A 37 3.18 -10.08 13.86
CA GLN A 37 1.73 -10.29 13.84
C GLN A 37 1.05 -9.07 13.25
N LEU A 38 0.41 -9.24 12.09
CA LEU A 38 -0.37 -8.20 11.44
C LEU A 38 -1.86 -8.47 11.61
N GLN A 39 -2.58 -7.47 12.10
CA GLN A 39 -4.03 -7.48 12.11
C GLN A 39 -4.58 -6.72 10.88
N VAL A 40 -5.83 -6.99 10.51
CA VAL A 40 -6.49 -6.37 9.35
C VAL A 40 -6.48 -4.85 9.42
N HIS A 41 -6.58 -4.27 10.63
CA HIS A 41 -6.57 -2.83 10.82
C HIS A 41 -5.22 -2.17 10.43
N SER A 42 -4.12 -2.93 10.40
CA SER A 42 -2.79 -2.46 9.97
C SER A 42 -2.58 -2.55 8.45
N TYR A 43 -3.53 -3.10 7.69
CA TYR A 43 -3.37 -3.34 6.25
C TYR A 43 -3.02 -2.07 5.47
N LEU A 44 -3.67 -0.94 5.76
CA LEU A 44 -3.43 0.32 5.05
C LEU A 44 -2.02 0.86 5.30
N ILE A 45 -1.44 0.62 6.48
CA ILE A 45 -0.06 1.03 6.81
C ILE A 45 0.93 0.23 5.97
N VAL A 46 0.73 -1.08 5.87
CA VAL A 46 1.54 -1.96 5.02
C VAL A 46 1.37 -1.57 3.54
N PHE A 47 0.14 -1.25 3.12
CA PHE A 47 -0.15 -0.80 1.76
C PHE A 47 0.54 0.53 1.42
N LEU A 48 0.55 1.52 2.33
CA LEU A 48 1.24 2.79 2.13
C LEU A 48 2.76 2.61 2.00
N LYS A 49 3.36 1.70 2.78
CA LYS A 49 4.77 1.33 2.62
C LYS A 49 5.05 0.69 1.26
N PHE A 50 4.14 -0.16 0.76
CA PHE A 50 4.23 -0.67 -0.60
C PHE A 50 4.12 0.46 -1.64
N VAL A 51 3.20 1.41 -1.49
CA VAL A 51 3.05 2.54 -2.43
C VAL A 51 4.31 3.40 -2.49
N GLN A 52 5.02 3.58 -1.37
CA GLN A 52 6.31 4.26 -1.37
C GLN A 52 7.36 3.57 -2.26
N THR A 53 7.31 2.25 -2.43
CA THR A 53 8.18 1.55 -3.40
C THR A 53 7.82 1.85 -4.87
N VAL A 54 6.55 2.18 -5.13
CA VAL A 54 6.05 2.52 -6.47
C VAL A 54 6.31 4.00 -6.79
N ILE A 55 6.19 4.88 -5.78
CA ILE A 55 6.34 6.33 -5.90
C ILE A 55 7.33 6.83 -4.83
N PRO A 56 8.65 6.61 -5.02
CA PRO A 56 9.66 6.80 -3.97
C PRO A 56 9.90 8.26 -3.59
N THR A 57 9.53 9.20 -4.46
CA THR A 57 9.74 10.64 -4.24
C THR A 57 8.59 11.30 -3.51
N VAL A 58 7.50 10.59 -3.23
CA VAL A 58 6.37 11.11 -2.45
C VAL A 58 6.55 10.71 -0.99
N GLU A 59 6.54 11.72 -0.12
CA GLU A 59 6.63 11.53 1.32
C GLU A 59 5.25 11.19 1.89
N TYR A 60 5.09 9.93 2.30
CA TYR A 60 3.92 9.47 3.05
C TYR A 60 4.27 9.40 4.54
N ASP A 61 3.39 9.94 5.39
CA ASP A 61 3.53 9.77 6.83
C ASP A 61 2.93 8.42 7.27
N PHE A 62 3.79 7.51 7.75
CA PHE A 62 3.40 6.24 8.35
C PHE A 62 4.09 6.07 9.71
N THR A 63 3.55 6.67 10.76
CA THR A 63 4.08 6.64 12.14
C THR A 63 4.20 5.25 12.80
N GLN A 64 3.89 4.15 12.11
CA GLN A 64 4.11 2.79 12.60
C GLN A 64 5.35 2.13 11.97
N ASN A 65 6.29 1.75 12.85
CA ASN A 65 7.43 0.90 12.50
C ASN A 65 6.96 -0.53 12.21
N VAL A 66 6.43 -0.75 11.00
CA VAL A 66 6.35 -2.09 10.42
C VAL A 66 7.71 -2.36 9.77
N SER A 67 8.58 -3.07 10.48
CA SER A 67 9.79 -3.66 9.90
C SER A 67 9.37 -4.78 8.94
N MET A 68 9.68 -4.61 7.66
CA MET A 68 9.59 -5.69 6.66
C MET A 68 10.73 -6.67 6.86
#